data_AF-A0A945EXU3-F1
#
_entry.id   AF-A0A945EXU3-F1
#
_cell.length_a   1.000
_cell.length_b   1.000
_cell.length_c   1.000
_cell.angle_alpha   90.00
_cell.angle_beta   90.00
_cell.angle_gamma   90.00
#
_symmetry.space_group_name_H-M   'P 1'
#
loop_
_entity.id
_entity.type
_entity.pdbx_description
1 polymer ?
#
loop_
_entity_poly.entity_id
_entity_poly.type
_entity_poly.pdbx_seq_one_letter_code
_entity_poly.pdbx_strand_id
1 'polypeptide(L)'
;MNQVFLSPVKESVLVNLDLLPSLCLGKTFRIHSKQEGFPDLEKIQIAIFGIEEGRNSENNSGCGDNLHFIRTKLYELYPGKWTTQIADIGDVLKG
;
A
#
# COMPACT_ATOMS: atom_id res chain seq x y z
N MET A 1 3.77 12.69 -13.63
CA MET A 1 4.14 12.57 -12.20
C MET A 1 5.50 11.85 -12.16
N ASN A 2 6.48 12.32 -11.39
CA ASN A 2 7.82 11.72 -11.40
C ASN A 2 7.82 10.45 -10.52
N GLN A 3 7.57 9.29 -11.13
CA GLN A 3 7.38 7.98 -10.45
C GLN A 3 8.65 7.44 -9.77
N VAL A 4 9.79 8.11 -9.98
CA VAL A 4 11.13 7.66 -9.55
C VAL A 4 11.28 7.50 -8.03
N PHE A 5 10.39 8.12 -7.23
CA PHE A 5 10.48 8.13 -5.77
C PHE A 5 9.67 7.04 -5.05
N LEU A 6 8.76 6.36 -5.74
CA LEU A 6 7.89 5.37 -5.12
C LEU A 6 8.45 3.97 -5.37
N SER A 7 8.77 3.28 -4.29
CA SER A 7 9.10 1.86 -4.33
C SER A 7 7.83 1.01 -4.36
N PRO A 8 7.80 -0.09 -5.13
CA PRO A 8 6.64 -0.98 -5.16
C PRO A 8 6.32 -1.58 -3.79
N VAL A 9 5.05 -1.93 -3.58
CA VAL A 9 4.61 -2.64 -2.38
C VAL A 9 5.41 -3.94 -2.21
N LYS A 10 5.85 -4.20 -0.97
CA LYS A 10 6.65 -5.38 -0.62
C LYS A 10 5.95 -6.68 -1.03
N GLU A 11 6.69 -7.56 -1.71
CA GLU A 11 6.20 -8.83 -2.26
C GLU A 11 5.48 -9.71 -1.22
N SER A 12 5.96 -9.72 0.03
CA SER A 12 5.34 -10.50 1.11
C SER A 12 3.89 -10.08 1.41
N VAL A 13 3.54 -8.81 1.17
CA VAL A 13 2.16 -8.31 1.31
C VAL A 13 1.30 -8.84 0.17
N LEU A 14 1.83 -8.87 -1.05
CA LEU A 14 1.11 -9.36 -2.23
C LEU A 14 0.87 -10.87 -2.13
N VAL A 15 1.88 -11.63 -1.72
CA VAL A 15 1.73 -13.07 -1.44
C VAL A 15 0.69 -13.32 -0.35
N ASN A 16 0.68 -12.51 0.72
CA ASN A 16 -0.36 -12.62 1.74
C ASN A 16 -1.76 -12.30 1.16
N LEU A 17 -1.88 -11.22 0.39
CA LEU A 17 -3.11 -10.83 -0.29
C LEU A 17 -3.64 -11.96 -1.18
N ASP A 18 -2.77 -12.68 -1.87
CA ASP A 18 -3.14 -13.82 -2.73
C ASP A 18 -3.74 -15.00 -1.98
N LEU A 19 -3.43 -15.15 -0.70
CA LEU A 19 -4.00 -16.17 0.18
C LEU A 19 -5.32 -15.73 0.83
N LEU A 20 -5.70 -14.45 0.73
CA LEU A 20 -6.93 -13.94 1.33
C LEU A 20 -8.17 -14.30 0.49
N PRO A 21 -9.37 -14.36 1.11
CA PRO A 21 -10.63 -14.50 0.39
C PRO A 21 -10.80 -13.39 -0.65
N SER A 22 -11.56 -13.68 -1.72
CA SER A 22 -11.86 -12.70 -2.78
C SER A 22 -12.54 -11.42 -2.26
N LEU A 23 -13.19 -11.51 -1.09
CA LEU A 23 -13.94 -10.44 -0.46
C LEU A 23 -13.13 -9.76 0.67
N CYS A 24 -11.89 -9.37 0.37
CA CYS A 24 -11.10 -8.50 1.22
C CYS A 24 -10.80 -7.17 0.51
N LEU A 25 -10.56 -6.12 1.29
CA LEU A 25 -10.40 -4.75 0.82
C LEU A 25 -9.19 -4.62 -0.10
N GLY A 26 -8.08 -5.31 0.21
CA GLY A 26 -6.88 -5.27 -0.62
C GLY A 26 -7.12 -5.77 -2.05
N LYS A 27 -8.05 -6.71 -2.27
CA LYS A 27 -8.38 -7.23 -3.60
C LYS A 27 -9.12 -6.23 -4.49
N THR A 28 -9.62 -5.14 -3.92
CA THR A 28 -10.27 -4.07 -4.70
C THR A 28 -9.28 -3.00 -5.18
N PHE A 29 -8.04 -3.03 -4.70
CA PHE A 29 -7.05 -1.98 -4.97
C PHE A 29 -6.35 -2.20 -6.31
N ARG A 30 -5.92 -1.11 -6.95
CA ARG A 30 -4.86 -1.13 -7.96
C ARG A 30 -3.53 -0.93 -7.26
N ILE A 31 -2.62 -1.91 -7.34
CA ILE A 31 -1.42 -1.94 -6.50
C ILE A 31 -0.16 -1.79 -7.36
N HIS A 32 0.70 -0.86 -6.98
CA HIS A 32 2.06 -0.76 -7.52
C HIS A 32 2.89 -1.95 -7.03
N SER A 33 3.12 -2.91 -7.92
CA SER A 33 3.93 -4.10 -7.65
C SER A 33 5.14 -4.17 -8.59
N LYS A 34 6.11 -5.01 -8.24
CA LYS A 34 7.26 -5.27 -9.13
C LYS A 34 6.85 -5.94 -10.44
N GLN A 35 5.76 -6.72 -10.41
CA GLN A 35 5.31 -7.53 -11.54
C GLN A 35 4.42 -6.72 -12.49
N GLU A 36 3.45 -5.98 -11.94
CA GLU A 36 2.47 -5.21 -12.71
C GLU A 36 2.89 -3.75 -12.94
N GLY A 37 3.94 -3.29 -12.25
CA GLY A 37 4.41 -1.91 -12.33
C GLY A 37 3.47 -0.91 -11.66
N PHE A 38 3.65 0.37 -12.00
CA PHE A 38 2.86 1.46 -11.42
C PHE A 38 1.43 1.48 -12.00
N PRO A 39 0.37 1.54 -11.18
CA PRO A 39 -1.00 1.46 -11.67
C PRO A 39 -1.41 2.72 -12.42
N ASP A 40 -2.31 2.56 -13.40
CA ASP A 40 -3.02 3.70 -13.97
C ASP A 40 -3.92 4.34 -12.90
N LEU A 41 -3.81 5.66 -12.77
CA LEU A 41 -4.55 6.45 -11.79
C LEU A 41 -5.81 7.09 -12.39
N GLU A 42 -6.11 6.85 -13.68
CA GLU A 42 -7.36 7.30 -14.27
C GLU A 42 -8.55 6.74 -13.48
N LYS A 43 -9.46 7.62 -13.04
CA LYS A 43 -10.67 7.29 -12.24
C LYS A 43 -10.40 6.75 -10.83
N ILE A 44 -9.16 6.69 -10.37
CA ILE A 44 -8.83 6.45 -8.96
C ILE A 44 -9.28 7.66 -8.13
N GLN A 45 -10.01 7.41 -7.05
CA GLN A 45 -10.54 8.44 -6.17
C GLN A 45 -9.69 8.62 -4.91
N ILE A 46 -9.02 7.55 -4.47
CA ILE A 46 -8.12 7.56 -3.31
C ILE A 46 -6.81 6.87 -3.71
N ALA A 47 -5.70 7.55 -3.47
CA ALA A 47 -4.38 6.94 -3.51
C ALA A 47 -3.83 6.83 -2.08
N ILE A 48 -3.29 5.67 -1.73
CA ILE A 48 -2.55 5.44 -0.49
C ILE A 48 -1.08 5.19 -0.82
N PHE A 49 -0.20 5.69 0.03
CA PHE A 49 1.23 5.42 -0.03
C PHE A 49 1.82 5.49 1.38
N GLY A 50 2.85 4.69 1.60
CA GLY A 50 3.63 4.74 2.83
C GLY A 50 4.78 5.74 2.72
N ILE A 51 5.19 6.31 3.85
CA ILE A 51 6.43 7.06 3.96
C ILE A 51 7.21 6.44 5.10
N GLU A 52 8.40 5.93 4.81
CA GLU A 52 9.30 5.45 5.85
C GLU A 52 9.96 6.65 6.53
N GLU A 53 9.24 7.28 7.47
CA GLU A 53 9.70 8.46 8.20
C GLU A 53 9.74 8.19 9.71
N GLY A 54 10.88 8.49 10.32
CA GLY A 54 11.11 8.31 11.76
C GLY A 54 11.98 9.41 12.39
N ARG A 55 12.24 10.51 11.68
CA ARG A 55 12.94 11.67 12.24
C ARG A 55 12.06 12.36 13.27
N ASN A 56 12.69 12.84 14.33
CA ASN A 56 12.02 13.48 15.47
C ASN A 56 10.95 12.59 16.15
N SER A 57 11.08 11.26 16.08
CA SER A 57 10.17 10.31 16.75
C SER A 57 10.59 10.02 18.20
N GLU A 58 10.63 11.06 19.04
CA GLU A 58 10.94 10.92 20.46
C GLU A 58 10.01 9.90 21.14
N ASN A 59 10.58 8.91 21.83
CA ASN A 59 9.85 7.81 22.47
C ASN A 59 9.01 6.93 21.51
N ASN A 60 9.26 6.99 20.20
CA ASN A 60 8.56 6.19 19.19
C ASN A 60 9.53 5.66 18.12
N SER A 61 10.62 5.04 18.58
CA SER A 61 11.64 4.46 17.71
C SER A 61 11.06 3.37 16.82
N GLY A 62 11.37 3.40 15.53
CA GLY A 62 10.92 2.41 14.55
C GLY A 62 9.56 2.68 13.92
N CYS A 63 8.92 3.82 14.19
CA CYS A 63 7.61 4.17 13.60
C CYS A 63 7.63 4.31 12.07
N GLY A 64 8.78 4.63 11.50
CA GLY A 64 9.00 4.68 10.06
C GLY A 64 9.35 3.34 9.43
N ASP A 65 9.41 2.26 10.23
CA ASP A 65 9.72 0.92 9.75
C ASP A 65 8.45 0.08 9.57
N ASN A 66 8.59 -0.98 8.79
CA ASN A 66 7.61 -2.07 8.72
C ASN A 66 6.17 -1.66 8.34
N LEU A 67 6.02 -0.64 7.48
CA LEU A 67 4.71 -0.20 6.95
C LEU A 67 3.88 -1.34 6.35
N HIS A 68 4.56 -2.37 5.83
CA HIS A 68 3.93 -3.59 5.33
C HIS A 68 3.01 -4.29 6.35
N PHE A 69 3.25 -4.21 7.66
CA PHE A 69 2.32 -4.78 8.65
C PHE A 69 0.98 -4.05 8.69
N ILE A 70 1.00 -2.71 8.61
CA ILE A 70 -0.23 -1.91 8.52
C ILE A 70 -0.97 -2.26 7.23
N ARG A 71 -0.24 -2.33 6.12
CA ARG A 71 -0.79 -2.66 4.81
C ARG A 71 -1.44 -4.05 4.78
N THR A 72 -0.79 -5.06 5.34
CA THR A 72 -1.36 -6.41 5.48
C THR A 72 -2.68 -6.38 6.25
N LYS A 73 -2.75 -5.68 7.39
CA LYS A 73 -4.00 -5.56 8.16
C LYS A 73 -5.08 -4.74 7.46
N LEU A 74 -4.70 -3.70 6.73
CA LEU A 74 -5.62 -2.92 5.90
C LEU A 74 -6.25 -3.80 4.81
N TYR A 75 -5.44 -4.63 4.15
CA TYR A 75 -5.90 -5.47 3.04
C TYR A 75 -6.83 -6.59 3.51
N GLU A 76 -6.67 -7.08 4.74
CA GLU A 76 -7.54 -8.09 5.37
C GLU A 76 -8.98 -7.58 5.67
N LEU A 77 -9.22 -6.26 5.68
CA LEU A 77 -10.52 -5.71 6.03
C LEU A 77 -11.61 -6.10 5.03
N TYR A 78 -12.87 -6.07 5.46
CA TYR A 78 -14.00 -6.29 4.57
C TYR A 78 -14.22 -5.08 3.64
N PRO A 79 -14.40 -5.27 2.32
CA PRO A 79 -14.51 -4.16 1.37
C PRO A 79 -15.82 -3.39 1.47
N GLY A 80 -16.79 -3.76 2.29
CA GLY A 80 -18.02 -2.96 2.48
C GLY A 80 -18.91 -2.88 1.23
N LYS A 81 -19.71 -1.81 1.11
CA LYS A 81 -20.66 -1.58 0.00
C LYS A 81 -20.33 -0.39 -0.92
N TRP A 82 -19.31 0.39 -0.57
CA TRP A 82 -18.75 1.46 -1.39
C TRP A 82 -18.07 0.94 -2.67
N THR A 83 -18.16 1.74 -3.73
CA THR A 83 -17.60 1.47 -5.06
C THR A 83 -16.35 2.32 -5.34
N THR A 84 -15.73 2.86 -4.29
CA THR A 84 -14.61 3.79 -4.41
C THR A 84 -13.40 3.07 -5.00
N GLN A 85 -12.85 3.63 -6.09
CA GLN A 85 -11.63 3.09 -6.68
C GLN A 85 -10.40 3.59 -5.93
N ILE A 86 -9.61 2.66 -5.41
CA ILE A 86 -8.46 2.93 -4.54
C ILE A 86 -7.20 2.38 -5.22
N ALA A 87 -6.12 3.14 -5.19
CA ALA A 87 -4.79 2.67 -5.59
C ALA A 87 -3.82 2.71 -4.41
N ASP A 88 -2.98 1.68 -4.29
CA ASP A 88 -1.81 1.68 -3.42
C ASP A 88 -0.57 1.88 -4.30
N ILE A 89 0.04 3.04 -4.22
CA ILE A 89 1.12 3.45 -5.12
C ILE A 89 2.51 3.14 -4.55
N GLY A 90 2.57 2.42 -3.42
CA GLY A 90 3.82 1.95 -2.82
C GLY A 90 4.33 2.83 -1.70
N ASP A 91 5.65 2.86 -1.51
CA ASP A 91 6.30 3.50 -0.37
C ASP A 91 7.39 4.48 -0.81
N VAL A 92 7.46 5.64 -0.16
CA VAL A 92 8.63 6.52 -0.19
C VAL A 92 9.62 5.99 0.84
N LEU A 93 10.80 5.58 0.38
CA LEU A 93 11.87 5.07 1.23
C LEU A 93 12.54 6.20 2.01
N LYS A 94 13.21 5.84 3.12
CA LYS A 94 14.07 6.76 3.86
C LYS A 94 15.10 7.40 2.92
N GLY A 95 15.27 8.72 3.06
CA GLY A 95 16.31 9.50 2.38
C GLY A 95 17.63 9.52 3.14
#